data_AF-A0A1V6DV15-F1
#
_entry.id   AF-A0A1V6DV15-F1
#
_cell.length_a   1.000
_cell.length_b   1.000
_cell.length_c   1.000
_cell.angle_alpha   90.00
_cell.angle_beta   90.00
_cell.angle_gamma   90.00
#
_symmetry.space_group_name_H-M   'P 1'
#
loop_
_entity.id
_entity.type
_entity.pdbx_description
1 polymer ?
#
loop_
_entity_poly.entity_id
_entity_poly.type
_entity_poly.pdbx_seq_one_letter_code
_entity_poly.pdbx_strand_id
1 'polypeptide(L)'
;MKKLIVFLFIFCFSLFQISISLKEGIESARADSFKTVTVTFKVAPTPASVEVNKTLVKYNKDFIFSWGFDDGYKEGYEYGFKYLNGGYNSTLDSYFGGLYYTDGAGSSRPFSGSYSWFSVDSSYNDLHSSDSLSYMSWDNLIDSYNHGWVALNHGWTSMNFPDLEATYNYPAPKGPGSFDYNYEVSQNSSYIQEKTGFYPKHFVIPGGDQSYIRPAFNVGMKSVSAQAINFNYDGKNHLVPVEGVPLSSLNLNEYLMYRKYYAEGINFDLSSMTEYVDAIAAKSTGAEKYWAVGFTHRVSPDATSGNLSWDKFKYLMDYIAANYGRDGADNIWMTSYQEAYEYAEVYQGVSLQTSLSGDTLTISFDTSALPGDLRYYALSLLVSADQEIRSVDYGLGDFTATSANLDSGLINLDWGFFLDQDEYTRSEEEVSKAEVSRISNDRDKAQSYVNVLPDGQRKNILQNRIDNIAVLGKTWRINFGLNSYKVGTWNIYGGDKSPYNKLLENLVDTDGNVSSLSVQVVQDFNGKFTEGMNTGNNSGVIPDAYL
;
A
#
# COMPACT_ATOMS: atom_id res chain seq x y z
N MET A 1 -52.25 -27.64 -15.67
CA MET A 1 -51.51 -28.48 -14.70
C MET A 1 -50.06 -28.75 -15.08
N LYS A 2 -49.72 -29.27 -16.27
CA LYS A 2 -48.31 -29.55 -16.65
C LYS A 2 -47.36 -28.33 -16.61
N LYS A 3 -47.82 -27.12 -17.00
CA LYS A 3 -47.00 -25.89 -16.96
C LYS A 3 -46.72 -25.36 -15.54
N LEU A 4 -47.60 -25.67 -14.57
CA LEU A 4 -47.46 -25.22 -13.18
C LEU A 4 -46.45 -26.10 -12.41
N ILE A 5 -46.39 -27.39 -12.74
CA ILE A 5 -45.45 -28.35 -12.15
C ILE A 5 -44.01 -28.07 -12.60
N VAL A 6 -43.81 -27.67 -13.86
CA VAL A 6 -42.47 -27.31 -14.38
C VAL A 6 -41.93 -26.02 -13.74
N PHE A 7 -42.79 -25.02 -13.51
CA PHE A 7 -42.39 -23.78 -12.83
C PHE A 7 -42.01 -24.02 -11.36
N LEU A 8 -42.75 -24.90 -10.66
CA LEU A 8 -42.44 -25.25 -9.28
C LEU A 8 -41.12 -26.04 -9.17
N PHE A 9 -40.84 -26.93 -10.13
CA PHE A 9 -39.60 -27.69 -10.18
C PHE A 9 -38.38 -26.80 -10.43
N ILE A 10 -38.47 -25.85 -11.37
CA ILE A 10 -37.38 -24.90 -11.67
C ILE A 10 -37.11 -24.00 -10.46
N PHE A 11 -38.18 -23.52 -9.78
CA PHE A 11 -38.04 -22.66 -8.60
C PHE A 11 -37.45 -23.40 -7.38
N CYS A 12 -37.84 -24.66 -7.16
CA CYS A 12 -37.24 -25.48 -6.12
C CYS A 12 -35.78 -25.87 -6.44
N PHE A 13 -35.45 -26.09 -7.72
CA PHE A 13 -34.07 -26.39 -8.12
C PHE A 13 -33.17 -25.16 -8.00
N SER A 14 -33.66 -23.96 -8.33
CA SER A 14 -32.92 -22.71 -8.11
C SER A 14 -32.71 -22.42 -6.62
N LEU A 15 -33.71 -22.66 -5.77
CA LEU A 15 -33.57 -22.49 -4.31
C LEU A 15 -32.60 -23.52 -3.70
N PHE A 16 -32.57 -24.74 -4.24
CA PHE A 16 -31.64 -25.78 -3.80
C PHE A 16 -30.19 -25.46 -4.21
N GLN A 17 -29.96 -24.96 -5.43
CA GLN A 17 -28.64 -24.51 -5.90
C GLN A 17 -28.15 -23.29 -5.10
N ILE A 18 -29.02 -22.32 -4.80
CA ILE A 18 -28.69 -21.17 -3.94
C ILE A 18 -28.31 -21.63 -2.53
N SER A 19 -28.98 -22.65 -1.99
CA SER A 19 -28.71 -23.20 -0.66
C SER A 19 -27.36 -23.95 -0.60
N ILE A 20 -26.97 -24.64 -1.67
CA ILE A 20 -25.67 -25.31 -1.79
C ILE A 20 -24.55 -24.27 -1.94
N SER A 21 -24.68 -23.28 -2.83
CA SER A 21 -23.67 -22.22 -2.98
C SER A 21 -23.53 -21.33 -1.74
N LEU A 22 -24.61 -21.09 -0.98
CA LEU A 22 -24.54 -20.42 0.32
C LEU A 22 -23.81 -21.28 1.36
N LYS A 23 -24.03 -22.60 1.36
CA LYS A 23 -23.36 -23.50 2.29
C LYS A 23 -21.87 -23.67 1.95
N GLU A 24 -21.54 -23.82 0.67
CA GLU A 24 -20.15 -23.85 0.19
C GLU A 24 -19.44 -22.50 0.42
N GLY A 25 -20.14 -21.37 0.23
CA GLY A 25 -19.62 -20.04 0.56
C GLY A 25 -19.43 -19.80 2.07
N ILE A 26 -20.31 -20.35 2.92
CA ILE A 26 -20.16 -20.29 4.39
C ILE A 26 -19.08 -21.25 4.89
N GLU A 27 -18.94 -22.44 4.31
CA GLU A 27 -17.87 -23.39 4.64
C GLU A 27 -16.50 -22.90 4.12
N SER A 28 -16.45 -22.22 2.97
CA SER A 28 -15.27 -21.52 2.44
C SER A 28 -14.88 -20.31 3.29
N ALA A 29 -15.84 -19.45 3.66
CA ALA A 29 -15.57 -18.31 4.55
C ALA A 29 -15.22 -18.75 5.99
N ARG A 30 -15.73 -19.90 6.45
CA ARG A 30 -15.27 -20.55 7.68
C ARG A 30 -13.90 -21.19 7.54
N ALA A 31 -13.50 -21.66 6.36
CA ALA A 31 -12.16 -22.19 6.14
C ALA A 31 -11.10 -21.06 6.14
N ASP A 32 -11.43 -19.88 5.61
CA ASP A 32 -10.53 -18.71 5.64
C ASP A 32 -10.33 -18.09 7.03
N SER A 33 -11.27 -18.29 7.97
CA SER A 33 -11.19 -17.73 9.32
C SER A 33 -10.46 -18.63 10.33
N PHE A 34 -10.00 -19.82 9.91
CA PHE A 34 -9.30 -20.77 10.77
C PHE A 34 -8.00 -21.23 10.12
N LYS A 35 -6.87 -20.84 10.72
CA LYS A 35 -5.53 -21.25 10.27
C LYS A 35 -5.00 -22.34 11.19
N THR A 36 -4.07 -23.17 10.70
CA THR A 36 -3.47 -24.23 11.50
C THR A 36 -1.96 -24.31 11.32
N VAL A 37 -1.27 -24.63 12.41
CA VAL A 37 0.15 -24.97 12.43
C VAL A 37 0.30 -26.27 13.23
N THR A 38 1.13 -27.18 12.75
CA THR A 38 1.44 -28.43 13.42
C THR A 38 2.91 -28.46 13.82
N VAL A 39 3.17 -28.71 15.10
CA VAL A 39 4.51 -28.88 15.67
C VAL A 39 4.70 -30.35 16.01
N THR A 40 5.76 -30.96 15.51
CA THR A 40 6.12 -32.33 15.86
C THR A 40 7.35 -32.34 16.74
N PHE A 41 7.26 -33.00 17.89
CA PHE A 41 8.38 -33.21 18.82
C PHE A 41 9.20 -34.43 18.41
N LYS A 42 10.44 -34.54 18.90
CA LYS A 42 11.27 -35.74 18.67
C LYS A 42 10.71 -36.97 19.38
N VAL A 43 10.08 -36.76 20.53
CA VAL A 43 9.39 -37.75 21.37
C VAL A 43 8.12 -37.10 21.89
N ALA A 44 7.09 -37.89 22.20
CA ALA A 44 5.85 -37.41 22.81
C ALA A 44 6.14 -36.64 24.12
N PRO A 45 5.77 -35.35 24.23
CA PRO A 45 5.97 -34.58 25.45
C PRO A 45 4.93 -34.91 26.51
N THR A 46 5.21 -34.54 27.76
CA THR A 46 4.21 -34.57 28.82
C THR A 46 3.12 -33.54 28.49
N PRO A 47 1.81 -33.90 28.43
CA PRO A 47 0.77 -32.95 28.02
C PRO A 47 0.72 -31.66 28.84
N ALA A 48 1.02 -31.73 30.14
CA ALA A 48 1.04 -30.56 31.04
C ALA A 48 2.28 -29.66 30.87
N SER A 49 3.30 -30.11 30.12
CA SER A 49 4.51 -29.33 29.85
C SER A 49 4.42 -28.46 28.59
N VAL A 50 3.44 -28.73 27.72
CA VAL A 50 3.29 -28.04 26.44
C VAL A 50 2.60 -26.71 26.67
N GLU A 51 3.29 -25.62 26.35
CA GLU A 51 2.74 -24.27 26.37
C GLU A 51 2.88 -23.62 24.99
N VAL A 52 1.86 -22.87 24.58
CA VAL A 52 1.86 -22.08 23.34
C VAL A 52 1.44 -20.67 23.70
N ASN A 53 2.37 -19.73 23.57
CA ASN A 53 2.13 -18.33 23.90
C ASN A 53 2.32 -17.45 22.66
N LYS A 54 1.41 -16.49 22.47
CA LYS A 54 1.65 -15.37 21.55
C LYS A 54 2.75 -14.49 22.14
N THR A 55 3.67 -14.02 21.32
CA THR A 55 4.70 -13.07 21.74
C THR A 55 4.16 -11.65 21.63
N LEU A 56 4.35 -10.83 22.67
CA LEU A 56 3.80 -9.48 22.74
C LEU A 56 4.45 -8.52 21.72
N VAL A 57 5.66 -8.83 21.29
CA VAL A 57 6.40 -8.12 20.25
C VAL A 57 6.78 -9.13 19.17
N LYS A 58 6.57 -8.79 17.89
CA LYS A 58 6.90 -9.65 16.75
C LYS A 58 8.35 -10.14 16.87
N TYR A 59 8.58 -11.40 16.48
CA TYR A 59 9.88 -12.08 16.58
C TYR A 59 10.41 -12.26 18.01
N ASN A 60 9.53 -12.17 19.01
CA ASN A 60 9.88 -12.25 20.43
C ASN A 60 10.93 -11.21 20.87
N LYS A 61 10.88 -10.01 20.28
CA LYS A 61 11.75 -8.90 20.67
C LYS A 61 11.36 -8.32 22.03
N ASP A 62 12.26 -7.53 22.60
CA ASP A 62 12.03 -6.90 23.90
C ASP A 62 11.26 -5.59 23.80
N PHE A 63 11.45 -4.81 22.72
CA PHE A 63 10.77 -3.53 22.59
C PHE A 63 10.59 -3.13 21.14
N ILE A 64 9.67 -2.18 20.92
CA ILE A 64 9.41 -1.57 19.62
C ILE A 64 9.93 -0.16 19.61
N PHE A 65 10.70 0.18 18.59
CA PHE A 65 11.04 1.57 18.29
C PHE A 65 10.61 1.89 16.86
N SER A 66 9.78 2.92 16.70
CA SER A 66 9.38 3.41 15.39
C SER A 66 10.00 4.76 15.09
N TRP A 67 10.31 5.01 13.83
CA TRP A 67 10.89 6.27 13.38
C TRP A 67 10.05 6.92 12.28
N GLY A 68 9.82 8.24 12.41
CA GLY A 68 9.06 9.04 11.46
C GLY A 68 9.88 10.15 10.80
N PHE A 69 9.56 10.45 9.55
CA PHE A 69 9.94 11.70 8.88
C PHE A 69 8.67 12.49 8.56
N ASP A 70 8.57 13.71 9.07
CA ASP A 70 7.42 14.56 8.78
C ASP A 70 7.56 15.25 7.41
N ASP A 71 6.44 15.77 6.91
CA ASP A 71 6.31 16.63 5.73
C ASP A 71 6.61 16.03 4.34
N GLY A 72 6.87 14.73 4.22
CA GLY A 72 7.03 14.07 2.90
C GLY A 72 8.24 14.56 2.08
N TYR A 73 9.27 15.11 2.73
CA TYR A 73 10.46 15.58 2.05
C TYR A 73 11.30 14.46 1.43
N LYS A 74 11.98 14.77 0.31
CA LYS A 74 12.79 13.78 -0.42
C LYS A 74 13.91 13.18 0.42
N GLU A 75 14.39 13.92 1.41
CA GLU A 75 15.45 13.47 2.31
C GLU A 75 15.03 12.26 3.15
N GLY A 76 13.73 12.12 3.45
CA GLY A 76 13.20 10.92 4.11
C GLY A 76 13.42 9.64 3.28
N TYR A 77 13.48 9.77 1.95
CA TYR A 77 13.81 8.66 1.05
C TYR A 77 15.33 8.51 0.87
N GLU A 78 16.00 9.58 0.43
CA GLU A 78 17.42 9.52 0.08
C GLU A 78 18.30 9.17 1.29
N TYR A 79 18.06 9.81 2.44
CA TYR A 79 18.85 9.61 3.66
C TYR A 79 18.20 8.63 4.63
N GLY A 80 16.87 8.68 4.80
CA GLY A 80 16.16 7.79 5.73
C GLY A 80 16.05 6.36 5.18
N PHE A 81 15.17 6.17 4.21
CA PHE A 81 14.84 4.85 3.64
C PHE A 81 16.07 4.09 3.16
N LYS A 82 16.85 4.69 2.26
CA LYS A 82 18.02 4.02 1.67
C LYS A 82 19.08 3.67 2.71
N TYR A 83 19.22 4.47 3.79
CA TYR A 83 20.19 4.13 4.83
C TYR A 83 19.75 2.93 5.65
N LEU A 84 18.47 2.88 5.99
CA LEU A 84 17.90 1.83 6.83
C LEU A 84 17.63 0.52 6.07
N ASN A 85 17.28 0.59 4.78
CA ASN A 85 16.97 -0.59 3.94
C ASN A 85 18.10 -1.00 3.00
N GLY A 86 19.07 -0.12 2.80
CA GLY A 86 20.11 -0.24 1.78
C GLY A 86 19.70 0.45 0.48
N GLY A 87 20.69 0.79 -0.34
CA GLY A 87 20.46 1.44 -1.63
C GLY A 87 21.45 2.56 -1.92
N TYR A 88 21.43 3.02 -3.17
CA TYR A 88 22.33 4.09 -3.63
C TYR A 88 21.75 5.48 -3.34
N ASN A 89 22.42 6.24 -2.48
CA ASN A 89 22.11 7.64 -2.20
C ASN A 89 22.78 8.53 -3.24
N SER A 90 21.96 9.24 -4.01
CA SER A 90 22.43 10.07 -5.12
C SER A 90 23.11 11.36 -4.66
N THR A 91 22.70 11.90 -3.51
CA THR A 91 23.22 13.16 -2.96
C THR A 91 24.63 13.02 -2.40
N LEU A 92 24.94 11.86 -1.82
CA LEU A 92 26.23 11.53 -1.23
C LEU A 92 27.12 10.69 -2.15
N ASP A 93 26.63 10.29 -3.33
CA ASP A 93 27.32 9.40 -4.27
C ASP A 93 27.87 8.14 -3.56
N SER A 94 27.00 7.48 -2.79
CA SER A 94 27.40 6.36 -1.94
C SER A 94 26.31 5.29 -1.83
N TYR A 95 26.75 4.04 -1.67
CA TYR A 95 25.85 2.91 -1.44
C TYR A 95 25.75 2.62 0.06
N PHE A 96 24.52 2.54 0.56
CA PHE A 96 24.23 2.17 1.93
C PHE A 96 23.91 0.69 2.05
N GLY A 97 24.45 0.05 3.09
CA GLY A 97 24.31 -1.38 3.33
C GLY A 97 23.01 -1.80 4.00
N GLY A 98 22.21 -0.87 4.52
CA GLY A 98 21.05 -1.16 5.36
C GLY A 98 21.42 -1.43 6.82
N LEU A 99 20.43 -1.31 7.71
CA LEU A 99 20.54 -1.63 9.13
C LEU A 99 19.48 -2.68 9.47
N TYR A 100 19.83 -3.67 10.29
CA TYR A 100 19.04 -4.89 10.42
C TYR A 100 18.86 -5.33 11.87
N TYR A 101 17.73 -5.98 12.14
CA TYR A 101 17.53 -6.93 13.24
C TYR A 101 17.25 -8.32 12.63
N THR A 102 17.10 -9.39 13.42
CA THR A 102 16.68 -10.71 12.90
C THR A 102 15.26 -11.08 13.28
N ASP A 103 14.64 -11.99 12.56
CA ASP A 103 13.37 -12.59 12.97
C ASP A 103 13.49 -13.64 14.09
N GLY A 104 14.67 -13.80 14.68
CA GLY A 104 14.97 -14.83 15.70
C GLY A 104 15.03 -16.26 15.14
N ALA A 105 14.75 -16.43 13.83
CA ALA A 105 14.72 -17.70 13.11
C ALA A 105 15.71 -17.75 11.92
N GLY A 106 16.72 -16.87 11.95
CA GLY A 106 17.86 -16.89 11.03
C GLY A 106 17.78 -15.92 9.86
N SER A 107 16.69 -15.15 9.70
CA SER A 107 16.58 -14.14 8.63
C SER A 107 16.83 -12.73 9.16
N SER A 108 17.63 -11.95 8.43
CA SER A 108 17.75 -10.50 8.69
C SER A 108 16.53 -9.76 8.16
N ARG A 109 16.09 -8.74 8.89
CA ARG A 109 14.98 -7.83 8.54
C ARG A 109 15.50 -6.39 8.58
N PRO A 110 15.32 -5.62 7.50
CA PRO A 110 15.77 -4.23 7.49
C PRO A 110 14.93 -3.40 8.45
N PHE A 111 15.51 -2.33 8.96
CA PHE A 111 14.78 -1.32 9.72
C PHE A 111 13.78 -0.62 8.81
N SER A 112 12.53 -0.46 9.26
CA SER A 112 11.51 0.30 8.53
C SER A 112 11.00 1.50 9.34
N GLY A 113 10.34 2.43 8.64
CA GLY A 113 9.90 3.70 9.20
C GLY A 113 8.59 4.20 8.61
N SER A 114 8.28 5.47 8.84
CA SER A 114 7.02 6.08 8.41
C SER A 114 7.21 7.52 7.93
N TYR A 115 6.36 7.96 7.01
CA TYR A 115 6.33 9.32 6.49
C TYR A 115 5.04 10.01 6.91
N SER A 116 5.11 11.12 7.63
CA SER A 116 3.94 11.99 7.76
C SER A 116 3.80 12.76 6.46
N TRP A 117 2.71 12.55 5.75
CA TRP A 117 2.54 12.92 4.36
C TRP A 117 1.38 13.88 4.18
N PHE A 118 1.65 15.04 3.58
CA PHE A 118 0.64 15.95 3.06
C PHE A 118 0.94 16.21 1.60
N SER A 119 -0.09 16.27 0.75
CA SER A 119 0.12 16.08 -0.68
C SER A 119 0.27 17.35 -1.49
N VAL A 120 -0.20 18.49 -0.98
CA VAL A 120 -0.21 19.75 -1.74
C VAL A 120 0.31 20.95 -0.96
N ASP A 121 0.81 21.94 -1.70
CA ASP A 121 1.11 23.25 -1.15
C ASP A 121 -0.17 24.05 -0.84
N SER A 122 0.01 25.24 -0.28
CA SER A 122 -1.07 26.17 0.04
C SER A 122 -1.80 26.75 -1.18
N SER A 123 -1.25 26.56 -2.38
CA SER A 123 -1.86 26.89 -3.67
C SER A 123 -2.51 25.67 -4.33
N TYR A 124 -2.57 24.53 -3.61
CA TYR A 124 -3.12 23.25 -4.06
C TYR A 124 -2.36 22.58 -5.21
N ASN A 125 -1.06 22.89 -5.36
CA ASN A 125 -0.20 22.17 -6.31
C ASN A 125 0.30 20.87 -5.67
N ASP A 126 0.29 19.77 -6.43
CA ASP A 126 0.90 18.50 -6.05
C ASP A 126 2.40 18.66 -5.78
N LEU A 127 2.82 18.39 -4.55
CA LEU A 127 4.21 18.52 -4.10
C LEU A 127 5.09 17.36 -4.59
N HIS A 128 4.48 16.23 -4.95
CA HIS A 128 5.14 14.94 -5.16
C HIS A 128 5.21 14.52 -6.62
N SER A 129 5.11 15.49 -7.52
CA SER A 129 5.43 15.31 -8.94
C SER A 129 6.88 14.83 -9.11
N SER A 130 7.16 14.11 -10.21
CA SER A 130 8.48 13.56 -10.52
C SER A 130 9.59 14.61 -10.57
N ASP A 131 9.23 15.85 -10.89
CA ASP A 131 10.16 16.96 -11.08
C ASP A 131 10.36 17.78 -9.78
N SER A 132 9.76 17.33 -8.66
CA SER A 132 9.87 18.01 -7.38
C SER A 132 11.32 18.01 -6.88
N LEU A 133 11.84 19.21 -6.61
CA LEU A 133 13.21 19.37 -6.10
C LEU A 133 13.30 19.20 -4.58
N SER A 134 12.19 19.23 -3.86
CA SER A 134 12.17 19.30 -2.38
C SER A 134 11.42 18.13 -1.74
N TYR A 135 10.43 17.56 -2.41
CA TYR A 135 9.57 16.52 -1.85
C TYR A 135 9.82 15.17 -2.51
N MET A 136 9.52 14.12 -1.76
CA MET A 136 9.57 12.75 -2.27
C MET A 136 8.56 12.59 -3.42
N SER A 137 8.90 11.90 -4.50
CA SER A 137 7.93 11.59 -5.55
C SER A 137 6.96 10.50 -5.10
N TRP A 138 5.82 10.39 -5.79
CA TRP A 138 4.90 9.25 -5.61
C TRP A 138 5.58 7.89 -5.84
N ASP A 139 6.47 7.78 -6.82
CA ASP A 139 7.22 6.54 -7.10
C ASP A 139 8.13 6.14 -5.94
N ASN A 140 8.82 7.10 -5.32
CA ASN A 140 9.65 6.85 -4.15
C ASN A 140 8.80 6.40 -2.95
N LEU A 141 7.59 6.95 -2.81
CA LEU A 141 6.65 6.51 -1.79
C LEU A 141 6.19 5.06 -2.04
N ILE A 142 5.86 4.70 -3.28
CA ILE A 142 5.46 3.33 -3.66
C ILE A 142 6.62 2.35 -3.43
N ASP A 143 7.83 2.70 -3.86
CA ASP A 143 9.03 1.88 -3.67
C ASP A 143 9.30 1.62 -2.18
N SER A 144 9.36 2.68 -1.36
CA SER A 144 9.56 2.52 0.08
C SER A 144 8.39 1.78 0.75
N TYR A 145 7.15 2.01 0.30
CA TYR A 145 5.98 1.27 0.75
C TYR A 145 6.16 -0.23 0.53
N ASN A 146 6.56 -0.66 -0.66
CA ASN A 146 6.82 -2.07 -0.99
C ASN A 146 7.94 -2.72 -0.14
N HIS A 147 8.76 -1.91 0.53
CA HIS A 147 9.79 -2.32 1.47
C HIS A 147 9.40 -2.12 2.96
N GLY A 148 8.10 -2.03 3.24
CA GLY A 148 7.57 -2.01 4.61
C GLY A 148 7.48 -0.63 5.26
N TRP A 149 7.75 0.44 4.52
CA TRP A 149 7.46 1.81 4.97
C TRP A 149 5.99 2.14 4.73
N VAL A 150 5.52 3.21 5.38
CA VAL A 150 4.11 3.64 5.26
C VAL A 150 3.99 5.15 5.26
N ALA A 151 2.95 5.65 4.59
CA ALA A 151 2.49 7.02 4.77
C ALA A 151 1.49 7.09 5.92
N LEU A 152 1.71 8.05 6.82
CA LEU A 152 0.77 8.51 7.83
C LEU A 152 0.19 9.82 7.30
N ASN A 153 -1.11 10.00 7.39
CA ASN A 153 -1.76 11.22 6.92
C ASN A 153 -1.33 12.42 7.80
N HIS A 154 -0.92 13.51 7.16
CA HIS A 154 -0.47 14.75 7.80
C HIS A 154 -1.28 15.99 7.34
N GLY A 155 -2.57 15.79 7.08
CA GLY A 155 -3.44 16.81 6.48
C GLY A 155 -3.19 16.95 4.98
N TRP A 156 -4.06 17.67 4.29
CA TRP A 156 -3.98 17.88 2.85
C TRP A 156 -2.88 18.88 2.50
N THR A 157 -2.83 19.96 3.29
CA THR A 157 -1.90 21.09 3.13
C THR A 157 -0.90 21.22 4.28
N SER A 158 -1.01 20.36 5.31
CA SER A 158 -0.31 20.48 6.59
C SER A 158 -0.60 21.78 7.37
N MET A 159 -1.71 22.46 7.09
CA MET A 159 -2.11 23.68 7.79
C MET A 159 -2.42 23.44 9.28
N ASN A 160 -2.22 24.46 10.12
CA ASN A 160 -2.57 24.49 11.55
C ASN A 160 -3.17 25.86 11.94
N PHE A 161 -4.02 25.93 12.97
CA PHE A 161 -4.69 27.16 13.40
C PHE A 161 -3.85 28.19 14.19
N PRO A 162 -2.75 27.83 14.91
CA PRO A 162 -1.83 28.82 15.49
C PRO A 162 -1.26 29.85 14.50
N ASP A 163 -1.18 29.51 13.20
CA ASP A 163 -0.69 30.39 12.14
C ASP A 163 -1.67 31.50 11.70
N LEU A 164 -2.90 31.55 12.25
CA LEU A 164 -3.90 32.57 11.90
C LEU A 164 -3.82 33.86 12.74
N GLU A 165 -3.15 33.86 13.91
CA GLU A 165 -3.08 35.06 14.77
C GLU A 165 -1.76 35.85 14.73
N ALA A 166 -0.69 35.32 14.11
CA ALA A 166 0.63 35.97 14.13
C ALA A 166 1.28 36.07 12.74
N THR A 167 1.12 37.23 12.10
CA THR A 167 2.04 37.81 11.09
C THR A 167 2.15 37.20 9.68
N TYR A 168 1.53 36.07 9.37
CA TYR A 168 1.42 35.66 7.96
C TYR A 168 0.11 36.14 7.36
N ASN A 169 0.23 37.07 6.41
CA ASN A 169 -0.85 37.51 5.53
C ASN A 169 -1.12 36.41 4.48
N TYR A 170 -1.30 35.17 4.96
CA TYR A 170 -1.79 34.06 4.16
C TYR A 170 -3.29 34.28 3.99
N PRO A 171 -3.83 34.22 2.77
CA PRO A 171 -5.17 34.68 2.52
C PRO A 171 -6.15 33.81 3.27
N ALA A 172 -6.68 34.34 4.38
CA ALA A 172 -8.02 34.00 4.78
C ALA A 172 -8.98 34.94 4.01
N PRO A 173 -9.89 34.48 3.13
CA PRO A 173 -9.84 33.17 2.48
C PRO A 173 -10.37 33.22 0.97
N LYS A 174 -9.86 32.42 0.00
CA LYS A 174 -10.62 31.81 -1.17
C LYS A 174 -9.90 30.56 -1.78
N GLY A 175 -10.42 29.33 -1.84
CA GLY A 175 -10.61 28.44 -0.69
C GLY A 175 -11.90 28.72 0.09
N PRO A 176 -11.76 28.83 1.40
CA PRO A 176 -12.78 28.86 2.48
C PRO A 176 -14.17 28.35 2.20
N GLY A 177 -14.59 27.47 3.09
CA GLY A 177 -15.70 27.83 3.99
C GLY A 177 -15.21 28.08 5.42
N SER A 178 -14.20 27.33 5.84
CA SER A 178 -13.29 27.54 6.95
C SER A 178 -12.12 26.60 6.66
N PHE A 179 -10.99 26.76 7.33
CA PHE A 179 -10.11 25.60 7.48
C PHE A 179 -10.96 24.44 8.05
N ASP A 180 -11.10 23.36 7.28
CA ASP A 180 -11.95 22.21 7.62
C ASP A 180 -11.06 20.99 7.78
N TYR A 181 -10.84 20.64 9.05
CA TYR A 181 -10.05 19.49 9.42
C TYR A 181 -10.58 18.18 8.82
N ASN A 182 -11.90 17.98 8.64
CA ASN A 182 -12.40 16.75 8.03
C ASN A 182 -12.02 16.69 6.56
N TYR A 183 -12.07 17.83 5.86
CA TYR A 183 -11.61 17.92 4.48
C TYR A 183 -10.11 17.66 4.39
N GLU A 184 -9.30 18.30 5.23
CA GLU A 184 -7.84 18.08 5.27
C GLU A 184 -7.46 16.61 5.43
N VAL A 185 -8.10 15.89 6.36
CA VAL A 185 -7.79 14.47 6.56
C VAL A 185 -8.35 13.61 5.41
N SER A 186 -9.63 13.78 5.06
CA SER A 186 -10.26 12.91 4.05
C SER A 186 -9.64 13.05 2.67
N GLN A 187 -9.41 14.29 2.21
CA GLN A 187 -8.87 14.52 0.87
C GLN A 187 -7.46 13.99 0.71
N ASN A 188 -6.61 14.20 1.71
CA ASN A 188 -5.25 13.67 1.65
C ASN A 188 -5.25 12.14 1.58
N SER A 189 -6.13 11.47 2.33
CA SER A 189 -6.25 10.01 2.30
C SER A 189 -6.70 9.52 0.92
N SER A 190 -7.73 10.15 0.34
CA SER A 190 -8.22 9.83 -1.00
C SER A 190 -7.16 10.07 -2.06
N TYR A 191 -6.38 11.15 -1.95
CA TYR A 191 -5.36 11.48 -2.93
C TYR A 191 -4.15 10.53 -2.87
N ILE A 192 -3.68 10.19 -1.65
CA ILE A 192 -2.67 9.15 -1.48
C ILE A 192 -3.16 7.84 -2.11
N GLN A 193 -4.39 7.43 -1.82
CA GLN A 193 -4.97 6.21 -2.39
C GLN A 193 -5.07 6.26 -3.92
N GLU A 194 -5.46 7.39 -4.50
CA GLU A 194 -5.51 7.58 -5.96
C GLU A 194 -4.12 7.42 -6.59
N LYS A 195 -3.07 7.94 -5.94
CA LYS A 195 -1.71 7.99 -6.47
C LYS A 195 -0.92 6.71 -6.26
N THR A 196 -1.22 5.97 -5.20
CA THR A 196 -0.39 4.83 -4.77
C THR A 196 -1.16 3.52 -4.63
N GLY A 197 -2.50 3.54 -4.71
CA GLY A 197 -3.34 2.38 -4.51
C GLY A 197 -3.51 1.94 -3.05
N PHE A 198 -2.88 2.62 -2.08
CA PHE A 198 -3.01 2.32 -0.65
C PHE A 198 -3.61 3.47 0.16
N TYR A 199 -4.35 3.15 1.22
CA TYR A 199 -5.04 4.13 2.07
C TYR A 199 -4.29 4.30 3.40
N PRO A 200 -3.89 5.52 3.79
CA PRO A 200 -3.25 5.76 5.08
C PRO A 200 -4.27 5.59 6.22
N LYS A 201 -3.88 4.89 7.30
CA LYS A 201 -4.75 4.60 8.44
C LYS A 201 -4.35 5.30 9.73
N HIS A 202 -3.26 6.04 9.72
CA HIS A 202 -2.71 6.68 10.89
C HIS A 202 -2.55 8.15 10.59
N PHE A 203 -2.73 8.99 11.61
CA PHE A 203 -2.67 10.42 11.47
C PHE A 203 -1.58 11.03 12.36
N VAL A 204 -0.89 12.03 11.83
CA VAL A 204 0.08 12.83 12.54
C VAL A 204 -0.41 14.26 12.56
N ILE A 205 -0.49 14.87 13.74
CA ILE A 205 -1.03 16.21 13.91
C ILE A 205 -0.07 17.28 13.32
N PRO A 206 -0.50 18.05 12.31
CA PRO A 206 0.24 19.21 11.80
C PRO A 206 0.29 20.34 12.83
N GLY A 207 1.47 20.92 13.05
CA GLY A 207 1.65 22.10 13.92
C GLY A 207 1.21 21.93 15.38
N GLY A 208 0.97 20.70 15.84
CA GLY A 208 0.42 20.44 17.17
C GLY A 208 -1.06 20.83 17.36
N ASP A 209 -1.79 21.10 16.27
CA ASP A 209 -3.20 21.49 16.33
C ASP A 209 -4.13 20.32 16.64
N GLN A 210 -4.51 20.23 17.91
CA GLN A 210 -5.33 19.14 18.45
C GLN A 210 -6.75 19.10 17.89
N SER A 211 -7.19 20.14 17.18
CA SER A 211 -8.47 20.17 16.48
C SER A 211 -8.58 19.10 15.38
N TYR A 212 -7.46 18.55 14.91
CA TYR A 212 -7.43 17.43 13.95
C TYR A 212 -7.85 16.07 14.54
N ILE A 213 -7.81 15.89 15.86
CA ILE A 213 -7.96 14.56 16.48
C ILE A 213 -9.30 13.90 16.12
N ARG A 214 -10.41 14.59 16.42
CA ARG A 214 -11.75 14.06 16.15
C ARG A 214 -12.02 13.90 14.64
N PRO A 215 -11.67 14.86 13.76
CA PRO A 215 -11.70 14.69 12.31
C PRO A 215 -10.95 13.47 11.80
N ALA A 216 -9.75 13.18 12.34
CA ALA A 216 -8.99 12.00 11.97
C ALA A 216 -9.74 10.70 12.31
N PHE A 217 -10.27 10.58 13.52
CA PHE A 217 -11.06 9.39 13.89
C PHE A 217 -12.36 9.27 13.11
N ASN A 218 -13.03 10.39 12.78
CA ASN A 218 -14.26 10.39 11.97
C ASN A 218 -14.07 9.79 10.57
N VAL A 219 -12.87 9.91 9.99
CA VAL A 219 -12.54 9.35 8.67
C VAL A 219 -11.85 7.98 8.75
N GLY A 220 -11.92 7.33 9.91
CA GLY A 220 -11.48 5.94 10.10
C GLY A 220 -9.99 5.77 10.42
N MET A 221 -9.28 6.83 10.78
CA MET A 221 -7.90 6.69 11.25
C MET A 221 -7.87 5.86 12.54
N LYS A 222 -6.95 4.90 12.62
CA LYS A 222 -6.74 3.98 13.73
C LYS A 222 -5.97 4.61 14.89
N SER A 223 -5.08 5.56 14.59
CA SER A 223 -4.35 6.31 15.60
C SER A 223 -4.08 7.75 15.21
N VAL A 224 -3.88 8.60 16.22
CA VAL A 224 -3.41 9.97 16.10
C VAL A 224 -2.14 10.16 16.93
N SER A 225 -1.13 10.81 16.38
CA SER A 225 0.15 11.02 17.06
C SER A 225 0.67 12.45 16.95
N ALA A 226 1.42 12.90 17.96
CA ALA A 226 1.95 14.26 18.04
C ALA A 226 3.16 14.36 18.97
N GLN A 227 3.86 15.50 18.94
CA GLN A 227 4.84 15.87 19.98
C GLN A 227 4.16 16.39 21.27
N ALA A 228 2.94 15.94 21.55
CA ALA A 228 2.14 16.36 22.70
C ALA A 228 1.98 15.18 23.67
N ILE A 229 2.01 15.49 24.97
CA ILE A 229 1.76 14.52 26.04
C ILE A 229 0.31 14.56 26.53
N ASN A 230 -0.36 15.65 26.21
CA ASN A 230 -1.72 15.96 26.60
C ASN A 230 -2.51 16.22 25.31
N PHE A 231 -3.48 15.35 25.04
CA PHE A 231 -4.41 15.44 23.94
C PHE A 231 -5.79 15.87 24.47
N ASN A 232 -6.28 17.01 23.99
CA ASN A 232 -7.52 17.64 24.40
C ASN A 232 -8.49 17.58 23.23
N TYR A 233 -9.49 16.72 23.32
CA TYR A 233 -10.58 16.63 22.36
C TYR A 233 -11.87 16.19 23.07
N ASP A 234 -13.02 16.53 22.50
CA ASP A 234 -14.35 16.25 23.07
C ASP A 234 -14.55 16.69 24.53
N GLY A 235 -13.90 17.79 24.92
CA GLY A 235 -13.96 18.34 26.27
C GLY A 235 -13.25 17.49 27.33
N LYS A 236 -12.38 16.56 26.92
CA LYS A 236 -11.59 15.70 27.80
C LYS A 236 -10.10 15.88 27.53
N ASN A 237 -9.31 15.67 28.58
CA ASN A 237 -7.86 15.58 28.52
C ASN A 237 -7.45 14.11 28.58
N HIS A 238 -6.64 13.69 27.62
CA HIS A 238 -6.06 12.37 27.48
C HIS A 238 -4.55 12.47 27.61
N LEU A 239 -4.00 11.89 28.67
CA LEU A 239 -2.55 11.83 28.90
C LEU A 239 -1.97 10.57 28.29
N VAL A 240 -0.85 10.72 27.59
CA VAL A 240 -0.07 9.61 27.05
C VAL A 240 1.33 9.57 27.68
N PRO A 241 1.93 8.38 27.86
CA PRO A 241 3.26 8.28 28.45
C PRO A 241 4.34 8.76 27.48
N VAL A 242 5.22 9.65 27.95
CA VAL A 242 6.39 10.12 27.18
C VAL A 242 7.46 9.05 27.05
N GLU A 243 7.49 8.12 28.00
CA GLU A 243 8.49 7.09 28.15
C GLU A 243 8.15 5.79 27.40
N GLY A 244 7.36 5.89 26.33
CA GLY A 244 6.84 4.75 25.60
C GLY A 244 5.58 4.18 26.23
N VAL A 245 4.78 3.50 25.41
CA VAL A 245 3.51 2.90 25.82
C VAL A 245 3.73 1.43 26.21
N PRO A 246 3.31 1.00 27.42
CA PRO A 246 3.36 -0.41 27.79
C PRO A 246 2.41 -1.24 26.92
N LEU A 247 2.94 -2.27 26.27
CA LEU A 247 2.20 -3.11 25.33
C LEU A 247 1.17 -4.01 26.01
N SER A 248 1.41 -4.39 27.26
CA SER A 248 0.50 -5.24 28.04
C SER A 248 -0.84 -4.58 28.37
N SER A 249 -0.91 -3.25 28.32
CA SER A 249 -2.11 -2.45 28.55
C SER A 249 -2.47 -1.57 27.36
N LEU A 250 -1.99 -1.90 26.16
CA LEU A 250 -2.22 -1.11 24.96
C LEU A 250 -3.71 -1.16 24.56
N ASN A 251 -4.37 0.00 24.57
CA ASN A 251 -5.74 0.15 24.08
C ASN A 251 -5.71 0.76 22.69
N LEU A 252 -6.17 0.00 21.70
CA LEU A 252 -6.14 0.39 20.29
C LEU A 252 -7.33 1.25 19.85
N ASN A 253 -8.35 1.40 20.70
CA ASN A 253 -9.53 2.23 20.41
C ASN A 253 -9.18 3.72 20.44
N GLU A 254 -9.34 4.41 19.30
CA GLU A 254 -8.95 5.82 19.12
C GLU A 254 -7.52 6.08 19.66
N TYR A 255 -6.56 5.28 19.23
CA TYR A 255 -5.24 5.24 19.85
C TYR A 255 -4.49 6.57 19.72
N LEU A 256 -3.92 7.05 20.82
CA LEU A 256 -3.14 8.29 20.89
C LEU A 256 -1.68 7.98 21.22
N MET A 257 -0.76 8.70 20.58
CA MET A 257 0.67 8.42 20.70
C MET A 257 1.53 9.68 20.79
N TYR A 258 2.39 9.71 21.81
CA TYR A 258 3.49 10.66 21.90
C TYR A 258 4.63 10.26 20.95
N ARG A 259 5.27 11.26 20.33
CA ARG A 259 6.47 11.09 19.52
C ARG A 259 7.58 11.99 20.03
N LYS A 260 8.77 11.43 20.23
CA LYS A 260 9.98 12.16 20.64
C LYS A 260 10.58 12.87 19.42
N TYR A 261 10.64 14.19 19.49
CA TYR A 261 11.21 15.02 18.43
C TYR A 261 12.74 15.13 18.53
N TYR A 262 13.43 14.93 17.40
CA TYR A 262 14.86 15.11 17.23
C TYR A 262 15.13 16.22 16.21
N ALA A 263 15.81 17.29 16.64
CA ALA A 263 16.19 18.40 15.76
C ALA A 263 17.41 19.17 16.28
N GLU A 264 18.16 19.76 15.37
CA GLU A 264 19.29 20.65 15.65
C GLU A 264 18.92 21.70 16.69
N GLY A 265 19.71 21.76 17.77
CA GLY A 265 19.56 22.74 18.85
C GLY A 265 18.58 22.37 19.98
N ILE A 266 17.92 21.21 19.94
CA ILE A 266 16.99 20.75 20.99
C ILE A 266 17.51 19.45 21.62
N ASN A 267 17.98 19.48 22.88
CA ASN A 267 18.52 18.33 23.64
C ASN A 267 19.61 17.56 22.88
N PHE A 268 20.77 18.18 22.68
CA PHE A 268 21.56 17.90 21.49
C PHE A 268 23.06 17.75 21.70
N ASP A 269 23.42 16.75 22.50
CA ASP A 269 24.72 16.08 22.42
C ASP A 269 24.53 14.62 21.98
N LEU A 270 25.59 13.99 21.45
CA LEU A 270 25.53 12.62 20.93
C LEU A 270 25.05 11.62 22.01
N SER A 271 25.34 11.88 23.29
CA SER A 271 24.92 11.03 24.42
C SER A 271 23.42 11.10 24.68
N SER A 272 22.82 12.29 24.67
CA SER A 272 21.40 12.50 25.00
C SER A 272 20.45 12.03 23.90
N MET A 273 20.95 11.89 22.66
CA MET A 273 20.17 11.36 21.55
C MET A 273 19.83 9.87 21.72
N THR A 274 20.66 9.09 22.43
CA THR A 274 20.42 7.66 22.63
C THR A 274 19.64 7.37 23.91
N GLU A 275 19.66 8.27 24.89
CA GLU A 275 19.01 8.10 26.19
C GLU A 275 17.55 7.66 26.08
N TYR A 276 16.82 8.17 25.09
CA TYR A 276 15.42 7.79 24.91
C TYR A 276 15.29 6.31 24.57
N VAL A 277 15.99 5.82 23.53
CA VAL A 277 15.92 4.40 23.15
C VAL A 277 16.53 3.50 24.23
N ASP A 278 17.62 3.94 24.87
CA ASP A 278 18.25 3.23 25.98
C ASP A 278 17.29 3.05 27.16
N ALA A 279 16.54 4.11 27.51
CA ALA A 279 15.55 4.06 28.57
C ALA A 279 14.38 3.11 28.24
N ILE A 280 13.98 3.00 26.98
CA ILE A 280 12.95 2.05 26.54
C ILE A 280 13.48 0.61 26.64
N ALA A 281 14.68 0.37 26.12
CA ALA A 281 15.31 -0.94 26.19
C ALA A 281 15.51 -1.41 27.65
N ALA A 282 15.98 -0.53 28.52
CA ALA A 282 16.23 -0.83 29.93
C ALA A 282 14.95 -1.18 30.72
N LYS A 283 13.81 -0.59 30.36
CA LYS A 283 12.50 -0.89 30.99
C LYS A 283 11.84 -2.13 30.41
N SER A 284 12.16 -2.47 29.17
CA SER A 284 11.52 -3.56 28.45
C SER A 284 12.14 -4.92 28.76
N THR A 285 12.04 -5.34 30.02
CA THR A 285 12.64 -6.60 30.51
C THR A 285 11.58 -7.62 30.91
N GLY A 286 11.88 -8.90 30.68
CA GLY A 286 10.97 -9.99 31.05
C GLY A 286 9.61 -9.87 30.34
N ALA A 287 8.53 -9.74 31.10
CA ALA A 287 7.17 -9.60 30.58
C ALA A 287 6.77 -8.15 30.26
N GLU A 288 7.52 -7.16 30.72
CA GLU A 288 7.28 -5.76 30.42
C GLU A 288 7.90 -5.41 29.07
N LYS A 289 7.07 -4.91 28.14
CA LYS A 289 7.46 -4.56 26.77
C LYS A 289 6.86 -3.20 26.43
N TYR A 290 7.62 -2.36 25.76
CA TYR A 290 7.22 -1.00 25.44
C TYR A 290 7.33 -0.68 23.95
N TRP A 291 6.47 0.22 23.50
CA TRP A 291 6.54 0.83 22.18
C TRP A 291 6.82 2.33 22.29
N ALA A 292 7.90 2.78 21.66
CA ALA A 292 8.28 4.18 21.63
C ALA A 292 8.54 4.66 20.20
N VAL A 293 8.48 5.98 20.04
CA VAL A 293 8.51 6.61 18.71
C VAL A 293 9.41 7.83 18.71
N GLY A 294 10.34 7.88 17.76
CA GLY A 294 11.14 9.05 17.42
C GLY A 294 10.73 9.65 16.07
N PHE A 295 10.98 10.95 15.87
CA PHE A 295 10.79 11.58 14.57
C PHE A 295 11.65 12.83 14.38
N THR A 296 11.80 13.24 13.12
CA THR A 296 12.32 14.54 12.68
C THR A 296 11.56 15.01 11.43
N HIS A 297 11.74 16.24 10.97
CA HIS A 297 11.18 16.68 9.68
C HIS A 297 12.07 16.22 8.52
N ARG A 298 13.32 16.68 8.48
CA ARG A 298 14.31 16.33 7.43
C ARG A 298 15.62 15.81 8.02
N VAL A 299 16.36 15.10 7.16
CA VAL A 299 17.77 14.78 7.39
C VAL A 299 18.62 15.29 6.24
N SER A 300 19.57 16.17 6.52
CA SER A 300 20.48 16.70 5.49
C SER A 300 21.85 17.04 6.07
N PRO A 301 22.91 17.15 5.23
CA PRO A 301 24.24 17.55 5.71
C PRO A 301 24.24 18.92 6.38
N ASP A 302 23.47 19.86 5.83
CA ASP A 302 23.40 21.26 6.28
C ASP A 302 22.12 21.56 7.08
N ALA A 303 21.61 20.58 7.82
CA ALA A 303 20.34 20.72 8.55
C ALA A 303 20.34 21.95 9.48
N THR A 304 19.29 22.76 9.36
CA THR A 304 19.03 23.91 10.23
C THR A 304 17.90 23.59 11.23
N SER A 305 17.68 24.51 12.19
CA SER A 305 16.64 24.43 13.22
C SER A 305 15.36 23.75 12.72
N GLY A 306 14.94 22.70 13.44
CA GLY A 306 13.76 21.90 13.13
C GLY A 306 14.03 20.61 12.33
N ASN A 307 15.27 20.39 11.89
CA ASN A 307 15.71 19.22 11.14
C ASN A 307 16.88 18.55 11.87
N LEU A 308 17.29 17.36 11.45
CA LEU A 308 18.41 16.61 12.02
C LEU A 308 19.56 16.54 11.02
N SER A 309 20.80 16.83 11.42
CA SER A 309 21.95 16.64 10.51
C SER A 309 22.16 15.16 10.16
N TRP A 310 22.66 14.93 8.95
CA TRP A 310 22.98 13.58 8.46
C TRP A 310 23.88 12.82 9.44
N ASP A 311 24.97 13.42 9.90
CA ASP A 311 25.93 12.75 10.80
C ASP A 311 25.28 12.30 12.11
N LYS A 312 24.32 13.09 12.64
CA LYS A 312 23.62 12.76 13.89
C LYS A 312 22.53 11.73 13.69
N PHE A 313 21.79 11.80 12.58
CA PHE A 313 20.86 10.75 12.20
C PHE A 313 21.59 9.42 12.01
N LYS A 314 22.68 9.44 11.23
CA LYS A 314 23.54 8.28 10.99
C LYS A 314 24.08 7.71 12.31
N TYR A 315 24.61 8.56 13.19
CA TYR A 315 25.10 8.14 14.51
C TYR A 315 24.01 7.46 15.33
N LEU A 316 22.82 8.06 15.44
CA LEU A 316 21.72 7.48 16.23
C LEU A 316 21.29 6.12 15.67
N MET A 317 21.13 6.01 14.36
CA MET A 317 20.70 4.76 13.72
C MET A 317 21.77 3.68 13.80
N ASP A 318 23.05 4.03 13.61
CA ASP A 318 24.18 3.13 13.82
C ASP A 318 24.24 2.62 15.25
N TYR A 319 24.06 3.53 16.21
CA TYR A 319 24.04 3.18 17.62
C TYR A 319 22.91 2.18 17.92
N ILE A 320 21.70 2.43 17.42
CA ILE A 320 20.55 1.53 17.60
C ILE A 320 20.85 0.16 16.99
N ALA A 321 21.37 0.11 15.76
CA ALA A 321 21.69 -1.14 15.08
C ALA A 321 22.80 -1.93 15.79
N ALA A 322 23.85 -1.25 16.25
CA ALA A 322 24.99 -1.87 16.91
C ALA A 322 24.68 -2.36 18.33
N ASN A 323 23.75 -1.72 19.05
CA ASN A 323 23.41 -2.12 20.43
C ASN A 323 22.20 -3.06 20.50
N TYR A 324 21.20 -2.84 19.65
CA TYR A 324 19.90 -3.53 19.77
C TYR A 324 19.48 -4.29 18.51
N GLY A 325 20.08 -3.98 17.36
CA GLY A 325 19.88 -4.71 16.11
C GLY A 325 20.64 -6.04 16.06
N ARG A 326 20.72 -6.62 14.85
CA ARG A 326 21.28 -7.96 14.59
C ARG A 326 22.68 -8.15 15.14
N ASP A 327 23.52 -7.13 14.99
CA ASP A 327 24.93 -7.19 15.35
C ASP A 327 25.17 -6.80 16.83
N GLY A 328 24.09 -6.42 17.54
CA GLY A 328 24.04 -6.14 18.98
C GLY A 328 23.28 -7.21 19.75
N ALA A 329 22.38 -6.78 20.64
CA ALA A 329 21.54 -7.67 21.45
C ALA A 329 20.38 -8.34 20.66
N ASP A 330 20.11 -7.89 19.44
CA ASP A 330 19.03 -8.36 18.56
C ASP A 330 17.67 -8.44 19.26
N ASN A 331 17.36 -7.44 20.08
CA ASN A 331 16.16 -7.39 20.91
C ASN A 331 15.25 -6.20 20.62
N ILE A 332 15.55 -5.42 19.57
CA ILE A 332 14.65 -4.39 19.04
C ILE A 332 13.79 -4.93 17.90
N TRP A 333 12.54 -4.48 17.86
CA TRP A 333 11.75 -4.46 16.64
C TRP A 333 11.69 -3.02 16.11
N MET A 334 12.52 -2.71 15.12
CA MET A 334 12.58 -1.40 14.48
C MET A 334 11.65 -1.36 13.27
N THR A 335 10.44 -0.82 13.45
CA THR A 335 9.41 -0.87 12.40
C THR A 335 8.57 0.42 12.28
N SER A 336 7.84 0.52 11.17
CA SER A 336 6.79 1.51 10.92
C SER A 336 5.70 1.54 12.01
N TYR A 337 4.98 2.66 12.06
CA TYR A 337 3.93 2.88 13.06
C TYR A 337 2.76 1.92 12.82
N GLN A 338 2.42 1.72 11.55
CA GLN A 338 1.31 0.88 11.13
C GLN A 338 1.59 -0.60 11.41
N GLU A 339 2.78 -1.12 11.10
CA GLU A 339 3.09 -2.54 11.37
C GLU A 339 3.03 -2.85 12.86
N ALA A 340 3.57 -1.96 13.71
CA ALA A 340 3.48 -2.12 15.16
C ALA A 340 2.03 -2.11 15.67
N TYR A 341 1.19 -1.19 15.18
CA TYR A 341 -0.22 -1.13 15.54
C TYR A 341 -0.99 -2.39 15.07
N GLU A 342 -0.83 -2.76 13.81
CA GLU A 342 -1.57 -3.88 13.20
C GLU A 342 -1.15 -5.21 13.82
N TYR A 343 0.13 -5.39 14.18
CA TYR A 343 0.56 -6.54 14.96
C TYR A 343 -0.11 -6.60 16.33
N ALA A 344 -0.26 -5.46 17.02
CA ALA A 344 -1.00 -5.43 18.28
C ALA A 344 -2.49 -5.76 18.08
N GLU A 345 -3.11 -5.30 16.99
CA GLU A 345 -4.50 -5.61 16.64
C GLU A 345 -4.67 -7.11 16.37
N VAL A 346 -3.74 -7.73 15.63
CA VAL A 346 -3.70 -9.18 15.40
C VAL A 346 -3.45 -9.95 16.69
N TYR A 347 -2.48 -9.51 17.51
CA TYR A 347 -2.18 -10.10 18.80
C TYR A 347 -3.40 -10.10 19.72
N GLN A 348 -4.19 -9.01 19.77
CA GLN A 348 -5.39 -8.94 20.60
C GLN A 348 -6.59 -9.71 20.01
N GLY A 349 -6.72 -9.74 18.68
CA GLY A 349 -7.87 -10.33 18.00
C GLY A 349 -7.80 -11.83 17.74
N VAL A 350 -6.60 -12.43 17.67
CA VAL A 350 -6.45 -13.87 17.42
C VAL A 350 -6.59 -14.69 18.69
N SER A 351 -7.47 -15.70 18.65
CA SER A 351 -7.57 -16.72 19.71
C SER A 351 -6.91 -18.02 19.27
N LEU A 352 -6.17 -18.67 20.18
CA LEU A 352 -5.48 -19.94 19.93
C LEU A 352 -6.22 -21.12 20.57
N GLN A 353 -6.24 -22.25 19.88
CA GLN A 353 -6.66 -23.54 20.42
C GLN A 353 -5.58 -24.58 20.13
N THR A 354 -5.27 -25.43 21.11
CA THR A 354 -4.20 -26.43 20.99
C THR A 354 -4.73 -27.84 21.24
N SER A 355 -4.23 -28.80 20.47
CA SER A 355 -4.51 -30.23 20.66
C SER A 355 -3.22 -31.03 20.53
N LEU A 356 -2.89 -31.84 21.54
CA LEU A 356 -1.73 -32.73 21.52
C LEU A 356 -2.19 -34.18 21.34
N SER A 357 -1.61 -34.87 20.37
CA SER A 357 -1.81 -36.30 20.13
C SER A 357 -0.46 -36.97 19.86
N GLY A 358 0.00 -37.80 20.81
CA GLY A 358 1.33 -38.42 20.72
C GLY A 358 2.44 -37.36 20.74
N ASP A 359 3.24 -37.32 19.69
CA ASP A 359 4.34 -36.37 19.47
C ASP A 359 3.94 -35.13 18.68
N THR A 360 2.65 -34.97 18.37
CA THR A 360 2.16 -33.96 17.44
C THR A 360 1.21 -33.00 18.13
N LEU A 361 1.58 -31.73 18.16
CA LEU A 361 0.78 -30.61 18.63
C LEU A 361 0.18 -29.87 17.43
N THR A 362 -1.14 -29.73 17.41
CA THR A 362 -1.86 -28.88 16.45
C THR A 362 -2.27 -27.58 17.15
N ILE A 363 -1.95 -26.45 16.53
CA ILE A 363 -2.28 -25.10 16.96
C ILE A 363 -3.25 -24.52 15.92
N SER A 364 -4.47 -24.22 16.33
CA SER A 364 -5.49 -23.59 15.49
C SER A 364 -5.68 -22.12 15.89
N PHE A 365 -5.82 -21.26 14.89
CA PHE A 365 -5.96 -19.81 15.04
C PHE A 365 -7.37 -19.44 14.59
N ASP A 366 -8.15 -18.80 15.46
CA ASP A 366 -9.38 -18.14 15.08
C ASP A 366 -9.06 -16.68 14.73
N THR A 367 -9.21 -16.34 13.46
CA THR A 367 -8.94 -15.00 12.91
C THR A 367 -10.22 -14.23 12.60
N SER A 368 -11.40 -14.76 12.95
CA SER A 368 -12.70 -14.19 12.57
C SER A 368 -12.98 -12.80 13.15
N ALA A 369 -12.29 -12.43 14.24
CA ALA A 369 -12.41 -11.12 14.87
C ALA A 369 -11.49 -10.04 14.27
N LEU A 370 -10.59 -10.41 13.36
CA LEU A 370 -9.66 -9.45 12.76
C LEU A 370 -10.38 -8.56 11.73
N PRO A 371 -10.05 -7.26 11.67
CA PRO A 371 -10.49 -6.41 10.58
C PRO A 371 -9.97 -6.95 9.24
N GLY A 372 -10.79 -6.85 8.18
CA GLY A 372 -10.43 -7.36 6.85
C GLY A 372 -9.53 -6.43 6.03
N ASP A 373 -9.15 -5.28 6.58
CA ASP A 373 -8.44 -4.23 5.87
C ASP A 373 -6.98 -4.07 6.28
N LEU A 374 -6.46 -4.83 7.26
CA LEU A 374 -5.06 -4.70 7.72
C LEU A 374 -4.07 -4.97 6.57
N ARG A 375 -2.92 -4.32 6.63
CA ARG A 375 -1.79 -4.64 5.75
C ARG A 375 -1.01 -5.83 6.28
N TYR A 376 -0.73 -5.82 7.57
CA TYR A 376 0.12 -6.79 8.26
C TYR A 376 -0.73 -7.70 9.13
N TYR A 377 -0.97 -8.92 8.65
CA TYR A 377 -1.50 -9.99 9.49
C TYR A 377 -0.37 -10.91 9.89
N ALA A 378 0.24 -10.64 11.04
CA ALA A 378 1.38 -11.41 11.51
C ALA A 378 1.27 -11.74 12.99
N LEU A 379 1.82 -12.89 13.36
CA LEU A 379 1.87 -13.35 14.74
C LEU A 379 3.10 -14.22 14.96
N SER A 380 3.83 -13.93 16.04
CA SER A 380 4.94 -14.77 16.49
C SER A 380 4.50 -15.56 17.73
N LEU A 381 4.77 -16.86 17.73
CA LEU A 381 4.47 -17.80 18.81
C LEU A 381 5.74 -18.30 19.47
N LEU A 382 5.66 -18.58 20.76
CA LEU A 382 6.65 -19.34 21.50
C LEU A 382 6.02 -20.66 21.95
N VAL A 383 6.58 -21.78 21.48
CA VAL A 383 6.16 -23.14 21.84
C VAL A 383 7.22 -23.76 22.75
N SER A 384 6.86 -24.11 23.97
CA SER A 384 7.73 -24.80 24.92
C SER A 384 7.15 -26.15 25.34
N ALA A 385 8.03 -27.11 25.61
CA ALA A 385 7.69 -28.44 26.10
C ALA A 385 8.90 -29.08 26.81
N ASP A 386 8.69 -30.22 27.46
CA ASP A 386 9.79 -31.04 28.01
C ASP A 386 10.54 -31.88 26.96
N GLN A 387 10.18 -31.74 25.67
CA GLN A 387 10.81 -32.41 24.53
C GLN A 387 11.21 -31.41 23.45
N GLU A 388 12.28 -31.72 22.72
CA GLU A 388 12.76 -30.91 21.59
C GLU A 388 11.81 -30.98 20.39
N ILE A 389 11.65 -29.85 19.71
CA ILE A 389 10.88 -29.77 18.46
C ILE A 389 11.71 -30.38 17.31
N ARG A 390 11.08 -31.25 16.54
CA ARG A 390 11.66 -31.87 15.34
C ARG A 390 11.34 -31.08 14.07
N SER A 391 10.11 -30.59 13.95
CA SER A 391 9.64 -29.87 12.77
C SER A 391 8.42 -29.03 13.06
N VAL A 392 8.22 -27.98 12.26
CA VAL A 392 7.00 -27.20 12.17
C VAL A 392 6.44 -27.36 10.76
N ASP A 393 5.19 -27.76 10.66
CA ASP A 393 4.40 -27.81 9.43
C ASP A 393 3.35 -26.70 9.51
N TYR A 394 3.30 -25.85 8.49
CA TYR A 394 2.40 -24.71 8.42
C TYR A 394 1.04 -25.07 7.81
N GLY A 395 0.83 -26.35 7.47
CA GLY A 395 -0.48 -26.94 7.17
C GLY A 395 -1.27 -26.23 6.07
N LEU A 396 -2.58 -26.09 6.31
CA LEU A 396 -3.55 -25.35 5.49
C LEU A 396 -3.66 -23.87 5.92
N GLY A 397 -2.66 -23.33 6.62
CA GLY A 397 -2.77 -22.01 7.23
C GLY A 397 -2.76 -20.83 6.25
N ASP A 398 -2.48 -21.07 4.96
CA ASP A 398 -2.35 -20.03 3.93
C ASP A 398 -1.53 -18.83 4.42
N PHE A 399 -0.31 -19.15 4.89
CA PHE A 399 0.66 -18.17 5.35
C PHE A 399 1.52 -17.72 4.17
N THR A 400 1.70 -16.41 4.02
CA THR A 400 2.50 -15.77 2.97
C THR A 400 3.99 -15.80 3.27
N ALA A 401 4.36 -15.78 4.56
CA ALA A 401 5.73 -15.99 5.00
C ALA A 401 5.78 -16.70 6.35
N THR A 402 6.74 -17.61 6.51
CA THR A 402 6.95 -18.34 7.76
C THR A 402 8.42 -18.56 8.07
N SER A 403 8.75 -18.64 9.36
CA SER A 403 10.06 -19.05 9.84
C SER A 403 9.95 -19.68 11.22
N ALA A 404 10.90 -20.51 11.61
CA ALA A 404 10.93 -21.10 12.94
C ALA A 404 12.35 -21.33 13.44
N ASN A 405 12.57 -21.12 14.73
CA ASN A 405 13.75 -21.52 15.47
C ASN A 405 13.36 -22.69 16.37
N LEU A 406 13.71 -23.90 15.96
CA LEU A 406 13.27 -25.14 16.63
C LEU A 406 13.88 -25.30 18.04
N ASP A 407 15.04 -24.69 18.30
CA ASP A 407 15.72 -24.76 19.59
C ASP A 407 15.04 -23.88 20.63
N SER A 408 14.63 -22.67 20.24
CA SER A 408 13.89 -21.75 21.11
C SER A 408 12.37 -21.99 21.12
N GLY A 409 11.85 -22.69 20.11
CA GLY A 409 10.42 -22.85 19.87
C GLY A 409 9.72 -21.62 19.31
N LEU A 410 10.47 -20.61 18.85
CA LEU A 410 9.92 -19.44 18.18
C LEU A 410 9.40 -19.82 16.78
N ILE A 411 8.15 -19.46 16.49
CA ILE A 411 7.51 -19.65 15.19
C ILE A 411 6.94 -18.31 14.74
N ASN A 412 7.35 -17.82 13.57
CA ASN A 412 6.87 -16.58 12.99
C ASN A 412 5.94 -16.88 11.82
N LEU A 413 4.81 -16.21 11.81
CA LEU A 413 3.74 -16.39 10.83
C LEU A 413 3.34 -15.03 10.28
N ASP A 414 3.32 -14.91 8.96
CA ASP A 414 2.71 -13.81 8.24
C ASP A 414 1.69 -14.41 7.27
N TRP A 415 0.48 -13.88 7.28
CA TRP A 415 -0.58 -14.16 6.32
C TRP A 415 -1.24 -12.85 5.89
N GLY A 416 -0.54 -11.74 6.15
CA GLY A 416 -0.88 -10.49 5.53
C GLY A 416 -0.63 -10.63 4.06
N PHE A 417 -1.59 -10.16 3.29
CA PHE A 417 -1.34 -10.00 1.88
C PHE A 417 -0.28 -8.91 1.75
N PHE A 418 0.97 -9.33 1.51
CA PHE A 418 1.78 -8.67 0.50
C PHE A 418 0.98 -8.77 -0.80
N LEU A 419 0.01 -7.88 -0.96
CA LEU A 419 -0.42 -7.48 -2.28
C LEU A 419 0.85 -6.79 -2.83
N ASP A 420 1.40 -7.16 -3.98
CA ASP A 420 0.68 -7.52 -5.21
C ASP A 420 -0.51 -6.59 -5.49
N GLN A 421 -0.55 -5.45 -4.77
CA GLN A 421 -1.47 -4.36 -4.98
C GLN A 421 -1.06 -3.77 -6.31
N ASP A 422 0.22 -3.77 -6.65
CA ASP A 422 0.70 -3.35 -7.96
C ASP A 422 0.22 -4.30 -9.07
N GLU A 423 0.33 -5.63 -8.94
CA GLU A 423 -0.12 -6.53 -10.00
C GLU A 423 -1.64 -6.62 -10.08
N TYR A 424 -2.35 -6.63 -8.95
CA TYR A 424 -3.81 -6.61 -8.94
C TYR A 424 -4.36 -5.25 -9.38
N THR A 425 -3.81 -4.12 -8.93
CA THR A 425 -4.22 -2.78 -9.36
C THR A 425 -3.87 -2.57 -10.83
N ARG A 426 -2.70 -3.00 -11.29
CA ARG A 426 -2.35 -2.96 -12.72
C ARG A 426 -3.23 -3.87 -13.56
N SER A 427 -3.56 -5.06 -13.05
CA SER A 427 -4.56 -5.93 -13.69
C SER A 427 -5.92 -5.25 -13.75
N GLU A 428 -6.36 -4.62 -12.66
CA GLU A 428 -7.61 -3.89 -12.56
C GLU A 428 -7.67 -2.65 -13.46
N GLU A 429 -6.58 -1.90 -13.58
CA GLU A 429 -6.44 -0.74 -14.46
C GLU A 429 -6.49 -1.17 -15.93
N GLU A 430 -5.75 -2.22 -16.31
CA GLU A 430 -5.76 -2.74 -17.68
C GLU A 430 -7.13 -3.36 -18.02
N VAL A 431 -7.79 -4.02 -17.07
CA VAL A 431 -9.19 -4.50 -17.21
C VAL A 431 -10.14 -3.33 -17.40
N SER A 432 -10.06 -2.31 -16.55
CA SER A 432 -10.92 -1.11 -16.64
C SER A 432 -10.69 -0.36 -17.95
N LYS A 433 -9.43 -0.26 -18.39
CA LYS A 433 -9.07 0.30 -19.70
C LYS A 433 -9.64 -0.55 -20.85
N ALA A 434 -9.59 -1.87 -20.76
CA ALA A 434 -10.17 -2.78 -21.75
C ALA A 434 -11.70 -2.66 -21.80
N GLU A 435 -12.36 -2.50 -20.65
CA GLU A 435 -13.82 -2.31 -20.54
C GLU A 435 -14.28 -1.00 -21.21
N VAL A 436 -13.51 0.07 -21.03
CA VAL A 436 -13.78 1.40 -21.63
C VAL A 436 -13.43 1.42 -23.11
N SER A 437 -12.22 0.97 -23.48
CA SER A 437 -11.71 1.04 -24.87
C SER A 437 -12.42 0.05 -25.79
N ARG A 438 -12.77 -1.13 -25.27
CA ARG A 438 -13.33 -2.27 -26.02
C ARG A 438 -12.51 -2.67 -27.25
N ILE A 439 -11.18 -2.49 -27.20
CA ILE A 439 -10.26 -2.86 -28.29
C ILE A 439 -9.58 -4.20 -27.96
N SER A 440 -9.38 -5.06 -28.97
CA SER A 440 -8.81 -6.42 -28.77
C SER A 440 -7.45 -6.38 -28.09
N ASN A 441 -6.56 -5.48 -28.48
CA ASN A 441 -5.22 -5.39 -27.91
C ASN A 441 -5.23 -5.03 -26.41
N ASP A 442 -6.11 -4.13 -25.98
CA ASP A 442 -6.22 -3.76 -24.57
C ASP A 442 -6.82 -4.91 -23.76
N ARG A 443 -7.81 -5.65 -24.30
CA ARG A 443 -8.34 -6.87 -23.68
C ARG A 443 -7.28 -7.97 -23.56
N ASP A 444 -6.52 -8.22 -24.63
CA ASP A 444 -5.49 -9.27 -24.64
C ASP A 444 -4.33 -8.91 -23.70
N LYS A 445 -4.00 -7.62 -23.60
CA LYS A 445 -3.06 -7.10 -22.60
C LYS A 445 -3.59 -7.29 -21.18
N ALA A 446 -4.83 -6.87 -20.89
CA ALA A 446 -5.47 -7.09 -19.60
C ALA A 446 -5.49 -8.58 -19.20
N GLN A 447 -5.78 -9.47 -20.15
CA GLN A 447 -5.76 -10.92 -19.93
C GLN A 447 -4.37 -11.42 -19.54
N SER A 448 -3.30 -10.87 -20.11
CA SER A 448 -1.93 -11.25 -19.74
C SER A 448 -1.58 -10.89 -18.29
N TYR A 449 -2.12 -9.78 -17.77
CA TYR A 449 -1.96 -9.39 -16.36
C TYR A 449 -2.83 -10.23 -15.43
N VAL A 450 -4.09 -10.49 -15.80
CA VAL A 450 -4.98 -11.36 -15.00
C VAL A 450 -4.45 -12.81 -14.91
N ASN A 451 -3.75 -13.29 -15.94
CA ASN A 451 -3.18 -14.64 -15.96
C ASN A 451 -2.06 -14.87 -14.94
N VAL A 452 -1.30 -13.82 -14.59
CA VAL A 452 -0.17 -13.94 -13.64
C VAL A 452 -0.61 -13.86 -12.19
N LEU A 453 -1.83 -13.39 -11.91
CA LEU A 453 -2.39 -13.36 -10.57
C LEU A 453 -2.54 -14.77 -9.97
N PRO A 454 -2.36 -14.93 -8.65
CA PRO A 454 -2.68 -16.16 -7.94
C PRO A 454 -4.13 -16.61 -8.15
N ASP A 455 -4.35 -17.92 -8.21
CA ASP A 455 -5.70 -18.47 -8.34
C ASP A 455 -6.54 -18.16 -7.10
N GLY A 456 -7.72 -17.57 -7.27
CA GLY A 456 -8.56 -17.15 -6.15
C GLY A 456 -9.68 -16.19 -6.55
N GLN A 457 -10.44 -15.72 -5.56
CA GLN A 457 -11.65 -14.90 -5.79
C GLN A 457 -11.37 -13.60 -6.56
N ARG A 458 -10.24 -12.94 -6.30
CA ARG A 458 -9.83 -11.69 -6.95
C ARG A 458 -9.53 -11.88 -8.45
N LYS A 459 -8.73 -12.89 -8.81
CA LYS A 459 -8.51 -13.28 -10.22
C LYS A 459 -9.81 -13.63 -10.92
N ASN A 460 -10.70 -14.38 -10.25
CA ASN A 460 -12.00 -14.77 -10.81
C ASN A 460 -12.91 -13.56 -11.10
N ILE A 461 -12.88 -12.51 -10.25
CA ILE A 461 -13.63 -11.28 -10.50
C ILE A 461 -13.15 -10.57 -11.76
N LEU A 462 -11.83 -10.40 -11.91
CA LEU A 462 -11.23 -9.75 -13.10
C LEU A 462 -11.43 -10.58 -14.37
N GLN A 463 -11.30 -11.91 -14.26
CA GLN A 463 -11.54 -12.82 -15.37
C GLN A 463 -12.98 -12.73 -15.87
N ASN A 464 -13.95 -12.75 -14.95
CA ASN A 464 -15.36 -12.59 -15.31
C ASN A 464 -15.64 -11.24 -15.99
N ARG A 465 -14.93 -10.18 -15.59
CA ARG A 465 -15.03 -8.87 -16.25
C ARG A 465 -14.47 -8.89 -17.66
N ILE A 466 -13.26 -9.44 -17.87
CA ILE A 466 -12.65 -9.60 -19.20
C ILE A 466 -13.55 -10.43 -20.13
N ASP A 467 -14.10 -11.55 -19.63
CA ASP A 467 -14.94 -12.47 -20.39
C ASP A 467 -16.23 -11.79 -20.89
N ASN A 468 -16.68 -10.73 -20.21
CA ASN A 468 -17.88 -9.95 -20.55
C ASN A 468 -17.60 -8.75 -21.48
N ILE A 469 -16.34 -8.48 -21.86
CA ILE A 469 -16.00 -7.36 -22.76
C ILE A 469 -16.35 -7.72 -24.21
N ALA A 470 -17.40 -7.08 -24.75
CA ALA A 470 -17.71 -7.11 -26.17
C ALA A 470 -16.75 -6.20 -26.96
N VAL A 471 -15.75 -6.80 -27.63
CA VAL A 471 -14.72 -6.09 -28.39
C VAL A 471 -15.29 -5.48 -29.68
N LEU A 472 -15.04 -4.19 -29.90
CA LEU A 472 -15.31 -3.48 -31.15
C LEU A 472 -14.28 -3.92 -32.20
N GLY A 473 -14.74 -4.36 -33.37
CA GLY A 473 -13.88 -4.83 -34.46
C GLY A 473 -12.80 -3.80 -34.82
N LYS A 474 -11.60 -4.28 -35.16
CA LYS A 474 -10.42 -3.47 -35.49
C LYS A 474 -10.79 -2.33 -36.46
N THR A 475 -10.57 -1.08 -36.06
CA THR A 475 -10.64 0.06 -36.97
C THR A 475 -9.27 0.28 -37.61
N TRP A 476 -9.17 0.06 -38.92
CA TRP A 476 -7.97 0.35 -39.70
C TRP A 476 -8.06 1.80 -40.20
N ARG A 477 -7.02 2.61 -39.94
CA ARG A 477 -6.91 3.97 -40.49
C ARG A 477 -5.83 3.97 -41.57
N ILE A 478 -6.22 4.29 -42.81
CA ILE A 478 -5.31 4.43 -43.96
C ILE A 478 -5.06 5.93 -44.15
N ASN A 479 -3.81 6.37 -43.96
CA ASN A 479 -3.37 7.74 -44.19
C ASN A 479 -2.81 7.87 -45.61
N PHE A 480 -3.40 8.73 -46.45
CA PHE A 480 -3.00 8.91 -47.85
C PHE A 480 -1.88 9.96 -48.06
N GLY A 481 -1.24 10.45 -47.00
CA GLY A 481 -0.28 11.56 -47.05
C GLY A 481 -1.02 12.89 -47.20
N LEU A 482 -0.66 13.96 -46.51
CA LEU A 482 0.43 14.86 -46.91
C LEU A 482 0.71 15.86 -45.79
N ASN A 483 1.98 16.09 -45.48
CA ASN A 483 2.44 17.29 -44.79
C ASN A 483 3.05 18.25 -45.83
N SER A 484 2.55 19.49 -45.82
CA SER A 484 3.12 20.73 -46.37
C SER A 484 3.00 21.08 -47.88
N TYR A 485 2.38 22.25 -48.09
CA TYR A 485 2.53 23.27 -49.15
C TYR A 485 1.70 23.29 -50.46
N LYS A 486 1.05 24.47 -50.61
CA LYS A 486 0.54 25.24 -51.77
C LYS A 486 -0.57 24.70 -52.69
N VAL A 487 -1.61 25.53 -52.75
CA VAL A 487 -2.87 25.42 -53.49
C VAL A 487 -2.68 25.16 -54.99
N GLY A 488 -3.36 24.14 -55.50
CA GLY A 488 -3.51 23.84 -56.93
C GLY A 488 -4.58 22.76 -57.13
N THR A 489 -5.46 22.95 -58.11
CA THR A 489 -6.63 22.15 -58.45
C THR A 489 -6.45 20.64 -58.36
N TRP A 490 -7.50 19.97 -57.85
CA TRP A 490 -7.76 18.53 -57.90
C TRP A 490 -7.06 17.80 -59.07
N ASN A 491 -6.48 16.64 -58.75
CA ASN A 491 -6.13 15.52 -59.64
C ASN A 491 -4.77 15.59 -60.36
N ILE A 492 -3.70 15.04 -59.77
CA ILE A 492 -2.73 14.23 -60.54
C ILE A 492 -2.13 13.11 -59.66
N TYR A 493 -2.82 11.96 -59.60
CA TYR A 493 -2.13 10.67 -59.56
C TYR A 493 -1.94 10.26 -61.03
N GLY A 494 -0.69 10.06 -61.46
CA GLY A 494 -0.32 9.72 -62.85
C GLY A 494 -0.40 8.22 -63.17
N GLY A 495 -0.95 7.42 -62.28
CA GLY A 495 -1.24 6.00 -62.51
C GLY A 495 -2.68 5.76 -62.97
N ASP A 496 -2.92 4.56 -63.51
CA ASP A 496 -4.18 4.16 -64.12
C ASP A 496 -5.41 4.47 -63.24
N LYS A 497 -6.39 5.16 -63.80
CA LYS A 497 -7.46 5.86 -63.06
C LYS A 497 -8.59 4.96 -62.53
N SER A 498 -8.32 3.67 -62.31
CA SER A 498 -9.28 2.77 -61.66
C SER A 498 -8.55 1.86 -60.68
N PRO A 499 -8.63 2.12 -59.37
CA PRO A 499 -8.10 1.21 -58.35
C PRO A 499 -9.00 -0.02 -58.14
N TYR A 500 -10.10 -0.14 -58.90
CA TYR A 500 -11.05 -1.24 -58.77
C TYR A 500 -10.32 -2.58 -58.92
N ASN A 501 -10.36 -3.37 -57.85
CA ASN A 501 -9.80 -4.70 -57.72
C ASN A 501 -8.26 -4.80 -57.72
N LYS A 502 -7.52 -3.71 -57.54
CA LYS A 502 -6.05 -3.77 -57.44
C LYS A 502 -5.61 -4.07 -55.99
N LEU A 503 -4.84 -5.12 -55.81
CA LEU A 503 -4.25 -5.51 -54.53
C LEU A 503 -2.93 -4.75 -54.32
N LEU A 504 -2.88 -3.93 -53.27
CA LEU A 504 -1.69 -3.25 -52.81
C LEU A 504 -1.02 -4.11 -51.75
N GLU A 505 0.07 -4.77 -52.13
CA GLU A 505 0.88 -5.64 -51.27
C GLU A 505 2.19 -4.94 -50.85
N ASN A 506 2.87 -5.50 -49.86
CA ASN A 506 4.16 -5.02 -49.34
C ASN A 506 4.12 -3.59 -48.77
N LEU A 507 3.04 -3.24 -48.08
CA LEU A 507 2.95 -1.97 -47.37
C LEU A 507 4.03 -1.91 -46.29
N VAL A 508 4.81 -0.84 -46.25
CA VAL A 508 5.89 -0.64 -45.29
C VAL A 508 5.41 0.17 -44.09
N ASP A 509 5.85 -0.19 -42.89
CA ASP A 509 5.59 0.57 -41.67
C ASP A 509 6.45 1.84 -41.56
N THR A 510 6.32 2.57 -40.46
CA THR A 510 7.05 3.83 -40.22
C THR A 510 8.56 3.65 -40.13
N ASP A 511 9.03 2.43 -39.91
CA ASP A 511 10.44 2.07 -39.79
C ASP A 511 10.97 1.41 -41.09
N GLY A 512 10.13 1.32 -42.12
CA GLY A 512 10.48 0.80 -43.44
C GLY A 512 10.42 -0.73 -43.56
N ASN A 513 9.84 -1.43 -42.58
CA ASN A 513 9.69 -2.88 -42.63
C ASN A 513 8.43 -3.29 -43.38
N VAL A 514 8.54 -4.29 -44.25
CA VAL A 514 7.43 -4.76 -45.08
C VAL A 514 6.42 -5.52 -44.22
N SER A 515 5.19 -5.00 -44.17
CA SER A 515 4.05 -5.61 -43.50
C SER A 515 3.51 -6.79 -44.30
N SER A 516 2.98 -7.79 -43.59
CA SER A 516 2.19 -8.88 -44.19
C SER A 516 0.78 -8.45 -44.62
N LEU A 517 0.41 -7.17 -44.43
CA LEU A 517 -0.90 -6.64 -44.76
C LEU A 517 -0.97 -6.25 -46.25
N SER A 518 -2.07 -6.65 -46.91
CA SER A 518 -2.40 -6.23 -48.27
C SER A 518 -3.79 -5.59 -48.31
N VAL A 519 -3.97 -4.55 -49.13
CA VAL A 519 -5.22 -3.79 -49.24
C VAL A 519 -5.75 -3.85 -50.67
N GLN A 520 -6.97 -4.33 -50.86
CA GLN A 520 -7.65 -4.34 -52.16
C GLN A 520 -8.90 -3.47 -52.12
N VAL A 521 -9.04 -2.56 -53.09
CA VAL A 521 -10.27 -1.80 -53.26
C VAL A 521 -11.25 -2.66 -54.04
N VAL A 522 -12.18 -3.31 -53.34
CA VAL A 522 -13.16 -4.24 -53.94
C VAL A 522 -14.43 -3.54 -54.48
N GLN A 523 -14.61 -2.25 -54.20
CA GLN A 523 -15.70 -1.43 -54.71
C GLN A 523 -15.30 0.05 -54.82
N ASP A 524 -15.60 0.69 -55.95
CA ASP A 524 -15.36 2.12 -56.13
C ASP A 524 -16.29 2.95 -55.22
N PHE A 525 -15.74 4.01 -54.62
CA PHE A 525 -16.48 4.92 -53.77
C PHE A 525 -17.37 5.84 -54.63
N ASN A 526 -18.55 5.35 -55.03
CA ASN A 526 -19.49 6.09 -55.87
C ASN A 526 -20.58 6.80 -55.06
N GLY A 527 -20.19 7.69 -54.16
CA GLY A 527 -21.03 8.81 -53.69
C GLY A 527 -22.51 8.51 -53.39
N LYS A 528 -22.86 7.38 -52.78
CA LYS A 528 -24.24 7.12 -52.31
C LYS A 528 -24.46 7.80 -50.96
N PHE A 529 -24.50 9.13 -50.96
CA PHE A 529 -25.17 9.94 -49.94
C PHE A 529 -26.45 10.49 -50.57
N THR A 530 -27.59 9.86 -50.29
CA THR A 530 -28.90 10.31 -50.77
C THR A 530 -29.50 11.48 -49.99
N GLU A 531 -28.80 12.02 -48.99
CA GLU A 531 -29.28 13.14 -48.15
C GLU A 531 -28.72 14.52 -48.53
N GLY A 532 -27.88 14.61 -49.57
CA GLY A 532 -27.37 15.88 -50.12
C GLY A 532 -28.16 16.45 -51.31
N MET A 533 -29.28 15.83 -51.70
CA MET A 533 -30.14 16.36 -52.77
C MET A 533 -31.10 17.41 -52.21
N ASN A 534 -30.64 18.64 -51.95
CA ASN A 534 -31.56 19.79 -51.84
C ASN A 534 -30.98 21.20 -52.03
N THR A 535 -29.75 21.39 -52.52
CA THR A 535 -29.23 22.76 -52.81
C THR A 535 -28.71 22.97 -54.24
N GLY A 536 -29.00 22.06 -55.17
CA GLY A 536 -29.11 22.38 -56.60
C GLY A 536 -27.89 23.04 -57.27
N ASN A 537 -26.93 22.23 -57.72
CA ASN A 537 -26.23 22.35 -59.02
C ASN A 537 -25.23 21.20 -59.28
N ASN A 538 -25.15 20.19 -58.41
CA ASN A 538 -24.25 19.04 -58.57
C ASN A 538 -22.75 19.41 -58.63
N SER A 539 -22.35 20.54 -58.06
CA SER A 539 -20.94 20.97 -58.02
C SER A 539 -20.11 20.31 -56.91
N GLY A 540 -20.75 19.58 -55.97
CA GLY A 540 -20.04 18.89 -54.88
C GLY A 540 -19.46 19.79 -53.79
N VAL A 541 -19.90 21.06 -53.68
CA VAL A 541 -19.45 21.99 -52.64
C VAL A 541 -20.46 22.02 -51.49
N ILE A 542 -20.02 21.70 -50.27
CA ILE A 542 -20.80 21.87 -49.03
C ILE A 542 -20.68 23.35 -48.59
N PRO A 543 -21.79 24.06 -48.29
CA PRO A 543 -21.70 25.43 -47.78
C PRO A 543 -21.13 25.50 -46.36
N ASP A 544 -20.30 26.52 -46.11
CA ASP A 544 -19.51 26.79 -44.89
C ASP A 544 -20.30 27.01 -43.57
N ALA A 545 -21.61 26.77 -43.54
CA ALA A 545 -22.45 27.05 -42.38
C ALA A 545 -22.54 25.89 -41.35
N TYR A 546 -21.74 24.84 -41.52
CA TYR A 546 -21.71 23.66 -40.61
C TYR A 546 -20.29 23.18 -40.31
N LEU A 547 -19.36 24.12 -40.09
CA LEU A 547 -18.11 23.87 -39.36
C LEU A 547 -18.14 24.58 -38.01
#